data_AF-A0A4R6LMV0-F1
#
_entry.id   AF-A0A4R6LMV0-F1
#
_cell.length_a   1.000
_cell.length_b   1.000
_cell.length_c   1.000
_cell.angle_alpha   90.00
_cell.angle_beta   90.00
_cell.angle_gamma   90.00
#
_symmetry.space_group_name_H-M   'P 1'
#
loop_
_entity.id
_entity.type
_entity.pdbx_description
1 polymer ?
#
loop_
_entity_poly.entity_id
_entity_poly.type
_entity_poly.pdbx_seq_one_letter_code
_entity_poly.pdbx_strand_id
1 'polypeptide(L)'
;MKSVINFSYIFIAIILLSCNNKAETVVENNKPVIADTIQTKKIQESIEGIYETKDDPDNTSECAISVEITKAKNSYLYFLQTKLRKLKGKATFTANESGEKYLVLEGIRWDEYEGDISNEEETDSISDSNTASKELEIPVGIGAGYVKDTLTIQNYGNAMNSYTKISECGRKYIQLIKKK
;
A
#
# COMPACT_ATOMS: atom_id res chain seq x y z
N MET A 1 -65.98 -11.39 -5.53
CA MET A 1 -66.05 -10.06 -6.17
C MET A 1 -64.63 -9.64 -6.48
N LYS A 2 -64.36 -9.27 -7.74
CA LYS A 2 -63.02 -9.00 -8.32
C LYS A 2 -62.50 -7.64 -7.83
N SER A 3 -61.18 -7.49 -7.67
CA SER A 3 -60.39 -6.61 -8.53
C SER A 3 -58.89 -6.75 -8.23
N VAL A 4 -58.12 -6.98 -9.29
CA VAL A 4 -56.66 -7.12 -9.31
C VAL A 4 -56.13 -5.80 -9.87
N ILE A 5 -55.21 -5.13 -9.18
CA ILE A 5 -54.57 -3.90 -9.68
C ILE A 5 -53.13 -4.24 -10.07
N ASN A 6 -52.91 -4.21 -11.39
CA ASN A 6 -51.60 -4.30 -12.04
C ASN A 6 -50.82 -3.00 -11.84
N PHE A 7 -49.58 -3.08 -11.35
CA PHE A 7 -48.60 -2.01 -11.52
C PHE A 7 -47.61 -2.42 -12.61
N SER A 8 -47.74 -1.79 -13.77
CA SER A 8 -46.85 -1.94 -14.91
C SER A 8 -45.50 -1.25 -14.65
N TYR A 9 -44.45 -1.98 -15.00
CA TYR A 9 -43.07 -1.53 -15.12
C TYR A 9 -42.93 -0.44 -16.19
N ILE A 10 -42.21 0.65 -15.88
CA ILE A 10 -41.70 1.59 -16.89
C ILE A 10 -40.17 1.48 -16.88
N PHE A 11 -39.65 0.78 -17.87
CA PHE A 11 -38.23 0.68 -18.20
C PHE A 11 -37.89 1.90 -19.07
N ILE A 12 -37.13 2.86 -18.54
CA ILE A 12 -36.62 4.00 -19.32
C ILE A 12 -35.29 3.58 -19.95
N ALA A 13 -35.33 3.24 -21.23
CA ALA A 13 -34.14 3.01 -22.06
C ALA A 13 -33.64 4.36 -22.59
N ILE A 14 -32.47 4.80 -22.13
CA ILE A 14 -31.76 5.96 -22.69
C ILE A 14 -31.00 5.49 -23.94
N ILE A 15 -31.51 5.84 -25.11
CA ILE A 15 -30.84 5.67 -26.39
C ILE A 15 -29.84 6.83 -26.54
N LEU A 16 -28.54 6.55 -26.38
CA LEU A 16 -27.50 7.47 -26.83
C LEU A 16 -27.36 7.33 -28.35
N LEU A 17 -27.69 8.42 -29.04
CA LEU A 17 -27.47 8.64 -30.47
C LEU A 17 -25.95 8.64 -30.75
N SER A 18 -25.46 7.66 -31.50
CA SER A 18 -24.13 7.68 -32.10
C SER A 18 -24.18 8.51 -33.39
N CYS A 19 -23.36 9.56 -33.47
CA CYS A 19 -23.16 10.34 -34.69
C CYS A 19 -22.31 9.54 -35.69
N ASN A 20 -22.92 9.22 -36.83
CA ASN A 20 -22.29 8.66 -38.01
C ASN A 20 -21.75 9.80 -38.90
N ASN A 21 -20.50 10.20 -38.72
CA ASN A 21 -19.83 11.12 -39.65
C ASN A 21 -19.05 10.30 -40.68
N LYS A 22 -19.70 10.08 -41.82
CA LYS A 22 -19.09 9.60 -43.06
C LYS A 22 -18.29 10.76 -43.66
N ALA A 23 -16.97 10.64 -43.74
CA ALA A 23 -16.12 11.50 -44.56
C ALA A 23 -15.58 10.68 -45.74
N GLU A 24 -15.74 11.22 -46.95
CA GLU A 24 -15.32 10.62 -48.21
C GLU A 24 -13.79 10.61 -48.36
N THR A 25 -13.33 9.60 -49.09
CA THR A 25 -11.96 9.33 -49.53
C THR A 25 -11.43 10.39 -50.50
N VAL A 26 -10.23 10.91 -50.24
CA VAL A 26 -9.31 11.41 -51.27
C VAL A 26 -7.99 10.65 -51.11
N VAL A 27 -7.62 9.88 -52.13
CA VAL A 27 -6.34 9.20 -52.25
C VAL A 27 -5.38 10.13 -52.97
N GLU A 28 -4.26 10.48 -52.34
CA GLU A 28 -3.06 10.91 -53.04
C GLU A 28 -1.83 10.26 -52.37
N ASN A 29 -1.13 9.44 -53.16
CA ASN A 29 0.07 8.69 -52.77
C ASN A 29 1.24 9.63 -52.46
N ASN A 30 1.98 9.40 -51.37
CA ASN A 30 3.44 9.60 -51.33
C ASN A 30 4.12 8.93 -50.12
N LYS A 31 4.95 7.92 -50.43
CA LYS A 31 6.08 7.29 -49.69
C LYS A 31 5.89 6.74 -48.25
N PRO A 32 6.48 5.55 -47.96
CA PRO A 32 6.47 5.00 -46.62
C PRO A 32 7.49 5.76 -45.76
N VAL A 33 7.00 6.65 -44.89
CA VAL A 33 7.79 7.09 -43.74
C VAL A 33 7.80 5.90 -42.78
N ILE A 34 8.98 5.31 -42.66
CA ILE A 34 9.33 4.28 -41.68
C ILE A 34 8.68 4.69 -40.35
N ALA A 35 7.72 3.88 -39.91
CA ALA A 35 7.18 3.96 -38.56
C ALA A 35 8.34 3.62 -37.64
N ASP A 36 9.07 4.65 -37.23
CA ASP A 36 10.06 4.56 -36.17
C ASP A 36 9.30 4.04 -34.97
N THR A 37 9.56 2.76 -34.71
CA THR A 37 9.04 2.04 -33.59
C THR A 37 9.57 2.78 -32.39
N ILE A 38 8.71 3.58 -31.75
CA ILE A 38 8.95 4.07 -30.39
C ILE A 38 9.04 2.82 -29.53
N GLN A 39 10.24 2.25 -29.46
CA GLN A 39 10.63 1.37 -28.38
C GLN A 39 10.63 2.27 -27.16
N THR A 40 9.47 2.39 -26.53
CA THR A 40 9.36 2.75 -25.13
C THR A 40 10.25 1.76 -24.41
N LYS A 41 11.49 2.16 -24.16
CA LYS A 41 12.42 1.48 -23.27
C LYS A 41 11.65 1.34 -21.97
N LYS A 42 11.07 0.17 -21.74
CA LYS A 42 10.37 -0.18 -20.51
C LYS A 42 11.44 -0.05 -19.43
N ILE A 43 11.51 1.12 -18.79
CA ILE A 43 12.41 1.36 -17.68
C ILE A 43 12.01 0.29 -16.67
N GLN A 44 12.87 -0.71 -16.52
CA GLN A 44 12.67 -1.75 -15.54
C GLN A 44 12.74 -1.05 -14.19
N GLU A 45 11.58 -0.74 -13.63
CA GLU A 45 11.42 -0.06 -12.37
C GLU A 45 12.08 -0.92 -11.29
N SER A 46 13.32 -0.58 -10.92
CA SER A 46 14.05 -1.24 -9.85
C SER A 46 13.73 -0.57 -8.53
N ILE A 47 13.42 -1.39 -7.53
CA ILE A 47 13.16 -0.95 -6.16
C ILE A 47 14.45 -0.68 -5.39
N GLU A 48 15.62 -0.98 -5.94
CA GLU A 48 16.91 -0.74 -5.27
C GLU A 48 17.13 0.75 -5.04
N GLY A 49 17.69 1.13 -3.91
CA GLY A 49 17.98 2.53 -3.59
C GLY A 49 17.76 2.86 -2.14
N ILE A 50 18.03 4.12 -1.79
CA ILE A 50 17.86 4.67 -0.45
C ILE A 50 16.54 5.43 -0.42
N TYR A 51 15.67 5.08 0.52
CA TYR A 51 14.38 5.71 0.75
C TYR A 51 14.43 6.46 2.08
N GLU A 52 13.93 7.69 2.11
CA GLU A 52 13.92 8.52 3.31
C GLU A 52 12.56 9.13 3.56
N THR A 53 12.24 9.30 4.84
CA THR A 53 10.98 9.91 5.28
C THR A 53 10.80 11.28 4.65
N LYS A 54 9.65 11.49 4.02
CA LYS A 54 9.24 12.81 3.55
C LYS A 54 9.04 13.73 4.75
N ASP A 55 9.50 14.98 4.67
CA ASP A 55 9.12 15.99 5.66
C ASP A 55 7.60 16.20 5.65
N ASP A 56 7.02 16.33 6.84
CA ASP A 56 5.61 16.59 7.03
C ASP A 56 5.48 17.91 7.80
N PRO A 57 5.06 19.01 7.14
CA PRO A 57 4.95 20.30 7.80
C PRO A 57 3.85 20.33 8.86
N ASP A 58 2.87 19.43 8.78
CA ASP A 58 1.72 19.37 9.69
C ASP A 58 1.98 18.45 10.90
N ASN A 59 3.11 17.74 10.91
CA ASN A 59 3.48 16.83 11.97
C ASN A 59 4.88 17.15 12.51
N THR A 60 4.91 17.75 13.71
CA THR A 60 6.14 18.14 14.41
C THR A 60 6.88 16.96 15.05
N SER A 61 6.36 15.73 14.97
CA SER A 61 7.09 14.57 15.46
C SER A 61 8.32 14.30 14.59
N GLU A 62 9.48 14.22 15.22
CA GLU A 62 10.72 13.80 14.58
C GLU A 62 10.56 12.35 14.09
N CYS A 63 10.25 12.18 12.80
CA CYS A 63 10.19 10.87 12.16
C CYS A 63 11.25 10.82 11.06
N ALA A 64 12.51 10.61 11.45
CA ALA A 64 13.63 10.43 10.55
C ALA A 64 13.93 8.93 10.40
N ILE A 65 13.51 8.35 9.28
CA ILE A 65 13.75 6.94 8.95
C ILE A 65 14.36 6.86 7.55
N SER A 66 15.36 6.00 7.40
CA SER A 66 15.91 5.64 6.10
C SER A 66 15.89 4.13 5.90
N VAL A 67 15.53 3.68 4.71
CA VAL A 67 15.60 2.28 4.29
C VAL A 67 16.43 2.21 3.02
N GLU A 68 17.55 1.50 3.06
CA GLU A 68 18.32 1.16 1.86
C GLU A 68 17.92 -0.24 1.41
N ILE A 69 17.52 -0.39 0.14
CA ILE A 69 17.23 -1.67 -0.51
C ILE A 69 18.32 -1.98 -1.51
N THR A 70 18.97 -3.14 -1.35
CA THR A 70 20.01 -3.62 -2.27
C THR A 70 19.63 -4.98 -2.82
N LYS A 71 19.99 -5.27 -4.08
CA LYS A 71 19.78 -6.58 -4.68
C LYS A 71 20.97 -7.49 -4.37
N ALA A 72 20.68 -8.66 -3.82
CA ALA A 72 21.65 -9.72 -3.57
C ALA A 72 21.23 -10.99 -4.33
N LYS A 73 21.90 -11.26 -5.46
CA LYS A 73 21.61 -12.38 -6.38
C LYS A 73 20.13 -12.42 -6.79
N ASN A 74 19.34 -13.28 -6.13
CA ASN A 74 17.92 -13.53 -6.40
C ASN A 74 16.99 -12.98 -5.31
N SER A 75 17.50 -12.12 -4.42
CA SER A 75 16.76 -11.58 -3.28
C SER A 75 17.08 -10.09 -3.08
N TYR A 76 16.31 -9.43 -2.23
CA TYR A 76 16.65 -8.10 -1.74
C TYR A 76 17.10 -8.17 -0.30
N LEU A 77 18.03 -7.30 0.06
CA LEU A 77 18.43 -7.02 1.43
C LEU A 77 17.98 -5.60 1.77
N TYR A 78 17.66 -5.37 3.03
CA TYR A 78 17.42 -4.03 3.52
C TYR A 78 18.43 -3.64 4.60
N PHE A 79 18.66 -2.33 4.72
CA PHE A 79 19.24 -1.69 5.88
C PHE A 79 18.30 -0.58 6.34
N LEU A 80 17.65 -0.80 7.49
CA LEU A 80 16.78 0.17 8.15
C LEU A 80 17.61 0.95 9.17
N GLN A 81 17.47 2.27 9.15
CA GLN A 81 18.01 3.14 10.18
C GLN A 81 16.93 4.10 10.67
N THR A 82 16.73 4.12 11.98
CA THR A 82 15.85 5.04 12.70
C THR A 82 16.68 5.81 13.73
N LYS A 83 16.01 6.62 14.56
CA LYS A 83 16.65 7.29 15.71
C LYS A 83 17.19 6.30 16.74
N LEU A 84 16.53 5.14 16.93
CA LEU A 84 16.85 4.18 17.99
C LEU A 84 17.62 2.96 17.51
N ARG A 85 17.45 2.54 16.25
CA ARG A 85 17.94 1.24 15.78
C ARG A 85 18.46 1.28 14.36
N LYS A 86 19.40 0.35 14.11
CA LYS A 86 19.97 0.03 12.81
C LYS A 86 19.83 -1.46 12.59
N LEU A 87 19.02 -1.87 11.63
CA LEU A 87 18.69 -3.26 11.38
C LEU A 87 19.01 -3.64 9.94
N LYS A 88 19.51 -4.86 9.75
CA LYS A 88 19.73 -5.47 8.43
C LYS A 88 18.92 -6.73 8.35
N GLY A 89 18.38 -7.01 7.17
CA GLY A 89 17.64 -8.24 6.94
C GLY A 89 17.31 -8.46 5.48
N LYS A 90 16.46 -9.45 5.25
CA LYS A 90 15.95 -9.77 3.93
C LYS A 90 14.71 -8.93 3.64
N ALA A 91 14.60 -8.45 2.40
CA ALA A 91 13.40 -7.82 1.89
C ALA A 91 12.76 -8.69 0.82
N THR A 92 11.45 -8.87 0.90
CA THR A 92 10.67 -9.62 -0.08
C THR A 92 9.76 -8.66 -0.82
N PHE A 93 9.94 -8.59 -2.14
CA PHE A 93 9.15 -7.73 -3.01
C PHE A 93 8.21 -8.57 -3.87
N THR A 94 6.92 -8.26 -3.81
CA THR A 94 5.87 -8.99 -4.52
C THR A 94 4.95 -8.03 -5.24
N ALA A 95 4.28 -8.52 -6.28
CA ALA A 95 3.17 -7.84 -6.92
C ALA A 95 1.96 -8.79 -6.89
N ASN A 96 0.78 -8.28 -6.56
CA ASN A 96 -0.45 -9.07 -6.63
C ASN A 96 -1.00 -9.10 -8.06
N GLU A 97 -2.10 -9.84 -8.26
CA GLU A 97 -2.77 -9.97 -9.55
C GLU A 97 -3.29 -8.64 -10.11
N SER A 98 -3.63 -7.69 -9.22
CA SER A 98 -4.06 -6.34 -9.57
C SER A 98 -2.88 -5.41 -9.94
N GLY A 99 -1.65 -5.88 -9.80
CA GLY A 99 -0.43 -5.10 -10.09
C GLY A 99 0.01 -4.19 -8.94
N GLU A 100 -0.64 -4.24 -7.78
CA GLU A 100 -0.19 -3.55 -6.58
C GLU A 100 1.07 -4.23 -6.05
N LYS A 101 2.05 -3.41 -5.68
CA LYS A 101 3.39 -3.87 -5.31
C LYS A 101 3.60 -3.67 -3.82
N TYR A 102 4.20 -4.67 -3.18
CA TYR A 102 4.43 -4.70 -1.75
C TYR A 102 5.87 -5.08 -1.46
N LEU A 103 6.45 -4.46 -0.42
CA LEU A 103 7.75 -4.79 0.12
C LEU A 103 7.59 -5.19 1.58
N VAL A 104 8.14 -6.34 1.97
CA VAL A 104 8.16 -6.79 3.37
C VAL A 104 9.61 -6.79 3.86
N LEU A 105 9.88 -6.01 4.90
CA LEU A 105 11.14 -6.01 5.64
C LEU A 105 11.07 -7.11 6.70
N GLU A 106 11.69 -8.26 6.44
CA GLU A 106 11.60 -9.44 7.31
C GLU A 106 12.40 -9.25 8.61
N GLY A 107 11.94 -9.87 9.71
CA GLY A 107 12.70 -9.95 10.95
C GLY A 107 12.59 -8.74 11.90
N ILE A 108 11.73 -7.77 11.61
CA ILE A 108 11.52 -6.60 12.48
C ILE A 108 10.30 -6.85 13.37
N ARG A 109 10.51 -6.98 14.68
CA ARG A 109 9.41 -7.03 15.65
C ARG A 109 8.74 -5.67 15.74
N TRP A 110 7.41 -5.67 15.80
CA TRP A 110 6.66 -4.45 16.11
C TRP A 110 6.93 -4.03 17.55
N ASP A 111 6.78 -2.75 17.84
CA ASP A 111 7.10 -2.21 19.16
C ASP A 111 5.92 -2.43 20.12
N GLU A 112 4.68 -2.35 19.62
CA GLU A 112 3.46 -2.58 20.39
C GLU A 112 2.45 -3.38 19.56
N TYR A 113 1.74 -4.31 20.20
CA TYR A 113 0.67 -5.09 19.61
C TYR A 113 -0.29 -5.58 20.69
N GLU A 114 -1.51 -5.06 20.69
CA GLU A 114 -2.56 -5.44 21.64
C GLU A 114 -3.57 -6.42 21.00
N GLY A 115 -3.46 -6.65 19.68
CA GLY A 115 -4.34 -7.57 18.97
C GLY A 115 -5.76 -7.03 18.76
N ASP A 116 -6.68 -7.93 18.48
CA ASP A 116 -8.10 -7.60 18.31
C ASP A 116 -8.76 -7.46 19.69
N ILE A 117 -9.03 -6.22 20.08
CA ILE A 117 -9.65 -5.87 21.36
C ILE A 117 -11.15 -5.61 21.23
N SER A 118 -11.77 -5.98 20.10
CA SER A 118 -13.20 -5.74 19.83
C SER A 118 -14.16 -6.43 20.81
N ASN A 119 -13.67 -7.45 21.53
CA ASN A 119 -14.46 -8.24 22.49
C ASN A 119 -13.89 -8.16 23.92
N GLU A 120 -13.01 -7.20 24.23
CA GLU A 120 -12.62 -6.98 25.62
C GLU A 120 -13.80 -6.37 26.37
N GLU A 121 -14.46 -7.18 27.20
CA GLU A 121 -15.55 -6.72 28.04
C GLU A 121 -15.02 -5.64 28.99
N GLU A 122 -15.65 -4.46 28.97
CA GLU A 122 -15.39 -3.35 29.90
C GLU A 122 -15.67 -3.79 31.34
N THR A 123 -14.73 -4.52 31.93
CA THR A 123 -14.76 -4.89 33.34
C THR A 123 -13.87 -3.92 34.09
N ASP A 124 -14.44 -2.75 34.36
CA ASP A 124 -13.96 -1.85 35.39
C ASP A 124 -13.87 -2.63 36.72
N SER A 125 -12.65 -2.94 37.13
CA SER A 125 -12.30 -3.40 38.48
C SER A 125 -12.97 -4.70 38.94
N ILE A 126 -12.24 -5.82 38.89
CA ILE A 126 -12.02 -6.76 40.02
C ILE A 126 -11.30 -8.01 39.47
N SER A 127 -10.31 -8.43 40.24
CA SER A 127 -9.51 -9.65 40.10
C SER A 127 -10.34 -10.91 39.81
N ASP A 128 -10.14 -11.51 38.64
CA ASP A 128 -10.33 -12.95 38.46
C ASP A 128 -9.12 -13.53 37.73
N SER A 129 -8.25 -14.15 38.53
CA SER A 129 -6.98 -14.76 38.16
C SER A 129 -7.13 -16.09 37.41
N ASN A 130 -8.10 -16.21 36.49
CA ASN A 130 -8.36 -17.45 35.74
C ASN A 130 -8.54 -17.29 34.23
N THR A 131 -8.50 -16.08 33.69
CA THR A 131 -8.27 -15.89 32.25
C THR A 131 -6.78 -15.71 32.08
N ALA A 132 -6.08 -16.80 31.81
CA ALA A 132 -4.67 -16.74 31.42
C ALA A 132 -4.56 -15.72 30.28
N SER A 133 -3.96 -14.57 30.58
CA SER A 133 -3.56 -13.56 29.61
C SER A 133 -2.80 -14.30 28.53
N LYS A 134 -3.45 -14.58 27.40
CA LYS A 134 -2.83 -15.28 26.29
C LYS A 134 -1.70 -14.37 25.84
N GLU A 135 -0.46 -14.73 26.14
CA GLU A 135 0.72 -13.94 25.78
C GLU A 135 0.67 -13.76 24.25
N LEU A 136 0.31 -12.56 23.81
CA LEU A 136 0.12 -12.27 22.40
C LEU A 136 1.50 -12.26 21.74
N GLU A 137 1.68 -13.12 20.75
CA GLU A 137 2.90 -13.12 19.95
C GLU A 137 2.97 -11.86 19.09
N ILE A 138 3.96 -11.02 19.36
CA ILE A 138 4.18 -9.78 18.60
C ILE A 138 4.56 -10.13 17.15
N PRO A 139 3.85 -9.58 16.15
CA PRO A 139 4.15 -9.84 14.75
C PRO A 139 5.57 -9.44 14.35
N VAL A 140 6.11 -10.18 13.38
CA VAL A 140 7.45 -9.98 12.83
C VAL A 140 7.37 -9.65 11.34
N GLY A 141 7.97 -8.53 10.98
CA GLY A 141 8.07 -8.02 9.62
C GLY A 141 7.26 -6.74 9.44
N ILE A 142 7.81 -5.78 8.68
CA ILE A 142 7.14 -4.53 8.36
C ILE A 142 6.82 -4.51 6.86
N GLY A 143 5.53 -4.56 6.54
CA GLY A 143 5.03 -4.40 5.17
C GLY A 143 4.91 -2.93 4.77
N ALA A 144 5.26 -2.64 3.53
CA ALA A 144 5.11 -1.35 2.87
C ALA A 144 4.47 -1.52 1.49
N GLY A 145 3.51 -0.65 1.16
CA GLY A 145 3.02 -0.50 -0.21
C GLY A 145 4.06 0.26 -1.04
N TYR A 146 4.27 -0.15 -2.30
CA TYR A 146 5.22 0.47 -3.22
C TYR A 146 4.51 1.04 -4.44
N VAL A 147 4.61 2.37 -4.61
CA VAL A 147 4.05 3.08 -5.77
C VAL A 147 5.10 4.05 -6.30
N LYS A 148 5.54 3.83 -7.56
CA LYS A 148 6.58 4.60 -8.26
C LYS A 148 7.92 4.59 -7.53
N ASP A 149 8.14 5.54 -6.65
CA ASP A 149 9.36 5.79 -5.89
C ASP A 149 9.10 5.85 -4.38
N THR A 150 7.87 5.55 -3.94
CA THR A 150 7.43 5.75 -2.58
C THR A 150 7.08 4.42 -1.91
N LEU A 151 7.66 4.19 -0.74
CA LEU A 151 7.26 3.14 0.20
C LEU A 151 6.34 3.75 1.25
N THR A 152 5.17 3.15 1.44
CA THR A 152 4.19 3.59 2.46
C THR A 152 3.99 2.50 3.49
N ILE A 153 4.37 2.77 4.73
CA ILE A 153 4.17 1.89 5.88
C ILE A 153 2.99 2.43 6.70
N GLN A 154 1.98 1.60 6.96
CA GLN A 154 1.02 1.89 8.01
C GLN A 154 1.65 1.52 9.36
N ASN A 155 1.95 2.52 10.17
CA ASN A 155 2.66 2.36 11.44
C ASN A 155 1.73 2.05 12.61
N TYR A 156 0.56 2.71 12.62
CA TYR A 156 -0.44 2.56 13.68
C TYR A 156 -1.68 1.83 13.22
N GLY A 157 -2.22 1.05 14.14
CA GLY A 157 -3.52 0.40 14.06
C GLY A 157 -4.70 1.36 14.20
N ASN A 158 -5.86 0.80 14.53
CA ASN A 158 -7.07 1.54 14.87
C ASN A 158 -7.54 1.12 16.28
N ALA A 159 -8.63 1.71 16.77
CA ALA A 159 -9.12 1.44 18.12
C ALA A 159 -9.55 -0.01 18.37
N MET A 160 -9.84 -0.80 17.32
CA MET A 160 -10.22 -2.21 17.45
C MET A 160 -9.03 -3.17 17.27
N ASN A 161 -7.97 -2.70 16.61
CA ASN A 161 -6.74 -3.46 16.38
C ASN A 161 -5.56 -2.50 16.60
N SER A 162 -5.14 -2.41 17.85
CA SER A 162 -4.14 -1.46 18.33
C SER A 162 -2.74 -2.06 18.17
N TYR A 163 -1.88 -1.33 17.46
CA TYR A 163 -0.50 -1.70 17.24
C TYR A 163 0.36 -0.50 16.86
N THR A 164 1.65 -0.63 17.11
CA THR A 164 2.69 0.33 16.71
C THR A 164 3.88 -0.44 16.16
N LYS A 165 4.21 -0.26 14.88
CA LYS A 165 5.35 -0.96 14.25
C LYS A 165 6.69 -0.33 14.60
N ILE A 166 6.75 1.00 14.61
CA ILE A 166 7.94 1.84 14.84
C ILE A 166 7.52 2.98 15.78
N SER A 167 7.65 2.76 17.08
CA SER A 167 7.27 3.69 18.16
C SER A 167 8.08 4.98 18.13
N GLU A 168 9.29 4.94 17.58
CA GLU A 168 10.13 6.13 17.40
C GLU A 168 9.69 7.03 16.23
N CYS A 169 8.56 6.74 15.58
CA CYS A 169 7.93 7.62 14.59
C CYS A 169 6.43 7.78 14.88
N GLY A 170 6.04 8.99 15.30
CA GLY A 170 4.65 9.34 15.67
C GLY A 170 3.65 9.43 14.52
N ARG A 171 3.96 8.94 13.32
CA ARG A 171 3.10 9.08 12.13
C ARG A 171 2.30 7.80 11.87
N LYS A 172 0.99 7.92 11.61
CA LYS A 172 0.13 6.80 11.19
C LYS A 172 0.58 6.17 9.88
N TYR A 173 0.96 7.00 8.92
CA TYR A 173 1.52 6.56 7.65
C TYR A 173 2.91 7.15 7.49
N ILE A 174 3.90 6.27 7.31
CA ILE A 174 5.29 6.65 7.08
C ILE A 174 5.52 6.53 5.57
N GLN A 175 5.67 7.67 4.90
CA GLN A 175 6.04 7.72 3.49
C GLN A 175 7.54 7.92 3.37
N LEU A 176 8.22 6.94 2.77
CA LEU A 176 9.65 7.01 2.44
C LEU A 176 9.79 7.16 0.93
N ILE A 177 10.45 8.23 0.49
CA ILE A 177 10.65 8.53 -0.93
C ILE A 177 12.07 8.14 -1.32
N LYS A 178 12.20 7.44 -2.44
CA LYS A 178 13.50 7.08 -3.01
C LYS A 178 14.29 8.33 -3.36
N LYS A 179 15.51 8.42 -2.86
CA LYS A 179 16.49 9.43 -3.29
C LYS A 179 16.79 9.26 -4.78
N LYS A 180 16.81 10.38 -5.49
CA LYS A 180 17.19 10.45 -6.90
C LYS A 180 18.67 10.18 -7.10
#